data_AF-A0A9E0KYJ7-F1
#
_entry.id   AF-A0A9E0KYJ7-F1
#
_cell.length_a   1.000
_cell.length_b   1.000
_cell.length_c   1.000
_cell.angle_alpha   90.00
_cell.angle_beta   90.00
_cell.angle_gamma   90.00
#
_symmetry.space_group_name_H-M   'P 1'
#
loop_
_entity.id
_entity.type
_entity.pdbx_description
1 polymer ?
#
loop_
_entity_poly.entity_id
_entity_poly.type
_entity_poly.pdbx_seq_one_letter_code
_entity_poly.pdbx_strand_id
1 'polypeptide(L)' 'QGVELSFVEAVMWYRLAIKNGNQEAVAAEALVTRFLTAEELADADRRVAEWERLAGWGVTAGSPAVAPVAPAPTKP' A
#
# COMPACT_ATOMS: atom_id res chain seq x y z
N GLN A 1 4.46 15.75 -14.46
CA GLN A 1 5.58 15.44 -13.55
C GLN A 1 4.99 14.62 -12.42
N GLY A 2 5.42 13.42 -12.06
CA GLY A 2 6.38 12.45 -12.56
C GLY A 2 6.15 11.22 -11.67
N VAL A 3 5.77 10.09 -12.25
CA VAL A 3 4.94 9.02 -11.66
C VAL A 3 5.75 8.04 -10.79
N GLU A 4 6.81 8.50 -10.10
CA GLU A 4 7.61 7.65 -9.20
C GLU A 4 6.88 7.35 -7.88
N LEU A 5 5.96 8.22 -7.44
CA LEU A 5 5.14 7.99 -6.25
C LEU A 5 4.21 6.76 -6.39
N SER A 6 3.80 6.41 -7.62
CA SER A 6 2.69 5.47 -7.85
C SER A 6 3.01 4.03 -7.49
N PHE A 7 4.24 3.54 -7.70
CA PHE A 7 4.56 2.14 -7.44
C PHE A 7 4.87 1.88 -5.97
N VAL A 8 5.58 2.82 -5.32
CA VAL A 8 5.82 2.80 -3.86
C VAL A 8 4.50 2.83 -3.09
N GLU A 9 3.58 3.71 -3.49
CA GLU A 9 2.24 3.76 -2.90
C GLU A 9 1.42 2.51 -3.20
N ALA A 10 1.49 1.98 -4.43
CA ALA A 10 0.78 0.74 -4.76
C ALA A 10 1.23 -0.43 -3.88
N VAL A 11 2.54 -0.62 -3.67
CA VAL A 11 3.06 -1.67 -2.78
C VAL A 11 2.61 -1.46 -1.34
N MET A 12 2.61 -0.23 -0.84
CA MET A 12 2.06 0.07 0.48
C MET A 12 0.60 -0.40 0.59
N TRP A 13 -0.26 -0.03 -0.36
CA TRP A 13 -1.67 -0.41 -0.35
C TRP A 13 -1.88 -1.91 -0.47
N TYR A 14 -1.12 -2.59 -1.32
CA TYR A 14 -1.20 -4.04 -1.42
C TYR A 14 -0.78 -4.72 -0.13
N ARG A 15 0.32 -4.28 0.51
CA ARG A 15 0.75 -4.82 1.81
C ARG A 15 -0.30 -4.64 2.90
N LEU A 16 -0.96 -3.48 2.94
CA LEU A 16 -2.09 -3.26 3.86
C LEU A 16 -3.29 -4.17 3.53
N ALA A 17 -3.62 -4.34 2.25
CA ALA A 17 -4.70 -5.23 1.82
C ALA A 17 -4.41 -6.71 2.13
N ILE A 18 -3.17 -7.16 1.95
CA ILE A 18 -2.69 -8.50 2.32
C ILE A 18 -2.87 -8.73 3.82
N LYS A 19 -2.47 -7.74 4.65
CA LYS A 19 -2.67 -7.78 6.11
C LYS A 19 -4.16 -7.88 6.50
N ASN A 20 -5.05 -7.32 5.69
CA ASN A 20 -6.51 -7.43 5.87
C ASN A 20 -7.12 -8.70 5.26
N GLY A 21 -6.30 -9.65 4.77
CA GLY A 21 -6.74 -10.95 4.24
C GLY A 21 -7.04 -10.97 2.74
N ASN A 22 -6.74 -9.90 2.00
CA ASN A 22 -6.89 -9.89 0.55
C ASN A 22 -5.72 -10.64 -0.12
N GLN A 23 -5.97 -11.87 -0.55
CA GLN A 23 -4.96 -12.72 -1.20
C GLN A 23 -4.66 -12.29 -2.65
N GLU A 24 -5.58 -11.62 -3.34
CA GLU A 24 -5.35 -11.10 -4.70
C GLU A 24 -4.29 -9.99 -4.69
N ALA A 25 -4.22 -9.23 -3.59
CA ALA A 25 -3.21 -8.20 -3.39
C ALA A 25 -1.77 -8.78 -3.32
N VAL A 26 -1.60 -10.05 -2.95
CA VAL A 26 -0.28 -10.71 -2.94
C VAL A 26 0.30 -10.80 -4.35
N ALA A 27 -0.52 -11.23 -5.32
CA ALA A 27 -0.08 -11.34 -6.71
C ALA A 27 0.22 -9.97 -7.31
N ALA A 28 -0.60 -8.96 -6.99
CA ALA A 28 -0.41 -7.61 -7.47
C ALA A 28 0.84 -6.92 -6.85
N GLU A 29 1.09 -7.10 -5.55
CA GLU A 29 2.32 -6.65 -4.89
C GLU A 29 3.56 -7.28 -5.55
N ALA A 30 3.55 -8.60 -5.76
CA ALA A 30 4.66 -9.31 -6.38
C ALA A 30 4.96 -8.84 -7.81
N LEU A 31 3.95 -8.39 -8.55
CA LEU A 31 4.13 -7.81 -9.88
C LEU A 31 4.74 -6.40 -9.82
N VAL A 32 4.28 -5.56 -8.89
CA VAL A 32 4.74 -4.17 -8.79
C VAL A 32 6.13 -4.06 -8.18
N THR A 33 6.44 -4.88 -7.16
CA THR A 33 7.76 -4.90 -6.50
C THR A 33 8.91 -5.23 -7.46
N ARG A 34 8.63 -5.87 -8.61
CA ARG A 34 9.61 -6.12 -9.69
C ARG A 34 10.07 -4.86 -10.42
N PHE A 35 9.28 -3.79 -10.36
CA PHE A 35 9.60 -2.51 -10.99
C PHE A 35 10.21 -1.51 -10.01
N LEU A 36 10.31 -1.87 -8.73
CA LEU A 36 10.87 -1.03 -7.68
C LEU A 36 12.30 -1.41 -7.33
N THR A 37 13.08 -0.42 -6.95
CA THR A 37 14.38 -0.58 -6.32
C THR A 37 14.25 -0.96 -4.85
N ALA A 38 15.35 -1.41 -4.24
CA ALA A 38 15.39 -1.70 -2.81
C ALA A 38 15.11 -0.46 -1.94
N GLU A 39 15.51 0.73 -2.40
CA GLU A 39 15.24 2.00 -1.72
C GLU A 39 13.75 2.33 -1.73
N GLU A 40 13.10 2.19 -2.89
CA GLU A 40 11.66 2.39 -3.04
C GLU A 40 10.82 1.38 -2.25
N LEU A 41 11.28 0.12 -2.14
CA LEU A 41 10.65 -0.89 -1.29
C LEU A 41 10.77 -0.54 0.20
N ALA A 42 11.94 -0.08 0.64
CA ALA A 42 12.14 0.39 2.00
C ALA A 42 11.24 1.60 2.31
N ASP A 43 11.03 2.49 1.34
CA ASP A 43 10.10 3.61 1.45
C ASP A 43 8.64 3.16 1.57
N ALA A 44 8.23 2.16 0.80
CA ALA A 44 6.90 1.55 0.92
C ALA A 44 6.70 0.95 2.32
N ASP A 45 7.69 0.22 2.83
CA ASP A 45 7.65 -0.36 4.19
C ASP A 45 7.56 0.70 5.29
N ARG A 46 8.33 1.79 5.18
CA ARG A 46 8.24 2.91 6.13
C ARG A 46 6.84 3.51 6.13
N ARG A 47 6.21 3.67 4.96
CA ARG A 47 4.85 4.21 4.84
C ARG A 47 3.79 3.26 5.41
N VAL A 48 3.94 1.95 5.20
CA VAL A 48 3.05 0.95 5.83
C VAL A 48 3.13 1.05 7.36
N ALA A 49 4.35 1.06 7.92
CA ALA A 49 4.54 1.15 9.36
C ALA A 49 4.01 2.46 9.94
N GLU A 50 4.24 3.58 9.25
CA GLU A 50 3.71 4.89 9.64
C GLU A 50 2.18 4.91 9.58
N TRP A 51 1.58 4.29 8.57
CA TRP A 51 0.14 4.16 8.44
C TRP A 51 -0.46 3.33 9.58
N GLU A 52 0.15 2.19 9.92
CA GLU A 52 -0.29 1.37 11.05
C GLU A 52 -0.24 2.14 12.38
N ARG A 53 0.78 2.99 12.55
CA ARG A 53 0.94 3.86 13.71
C ARG A 53 -0.13 4.94 13.77
N LEU A 54 -0.40 5.62 12.66
CA LEU A 54 -1.35 6.73 12.59
C LEU A 54 -2.82 6.28 12.58
N ALA A 55 -3.12 5.18 11.89
CA ALA A 55 -4.48 4.68 11.72
C ALA A 55 -5.03 3.98 12.97
N GLY A 56 -4.23 3.81 14.03
CA GLY A 56 -4.69 3.16 15.27
C GLY A 56 -5.17 1.73 15.04
N TRP A 57 -4.53 0.99 14.12
CA TRP A 57 -4.89 -0.37 13.68
C TRP A 57 -4.78 -1.46 14.79
N GLY A 58 -4.79 -1.06 16.06
CA GLY A 58 -4.49 -1.93 17.20
C GLY A 58 -5.59 -2.10 18.25
N VAL A 59 -6.74 -1.41 18.21
CA VAL A 59 -7.70 -1.57 19.34
C VAL A 59 -9.21 -1.40 19.08
N THR A 60 -9.70 -0.78 18.00
CA THR A 60 -11.16 -0.67 17.81
C THR A 60 -11.59 -0.58 16.36
N ALA A 61 -12.76 -1.19 16.11
CA ALA A 61 -13.57 -1.13 14.90
C ALA A 61 -13.09 -2.01 13.75
N GLY A 62 -13.96 -2.97 13.39
CA GLY A 62 -13.76 -3.88 12.27
C GLY A 62 -13.40 -3.14 10.99
N SER A 63 -12.71 -3.89 10.12
CA SER A 63 -12.35 -3.56 8.75
C SER A 63 -12.90 -2.23 8.25
N PRO A 64 -12.06 -1.22 7.96
CA PRO A 64 -12.47 -0.32 6.92
C PRO A 64 -12.47 -1.19 5.66
N ALA A 65 -13.65 -1.61 5.22
CA ALA A 65 -13.92 -2.07 3.85
C ALA A 65 -13.58 -0.98 2.79
N VAL A 66 -12.90 0.10 3.23
CA VAL A 66 -12.46 1.24 2.48
C VAL A 66 -11.08 1.57 3.05
N ALA A 67 -10.01 0.94 2.53
CA ALA A 67 -8.77 1.71 2.40
C ALA A 67 -9.20 3.06 1.84
N PRO A 68 -9.03 4.20 2.56
CA PRO A 68 -9.61 5.47 2.14
C PRO A 68 -9.15 5.64 0.70
N VAL A 69 -10.12 5.61 -0.22
CA VAL A 69 -9.97 5.49 -1.67
C VAL A 69 -8.55 5.85 -2.05
N ALA A 70 -7.71 4.85 -2.35
CA ALA A 70 -6.44 5.13 -3.02
C ALA A 70 -6.80 6.12 -4.12
N PRO A 71 -6.27 7.36 -4.13
CA PRO A 71 -6.67 8.33 -5.13
C PRO A 71 -6.47 7.59 -6.44
N ALA A 72 -7.57 7.34 -7.14
CA ALA A 72 -7.57 6.52 -8.34
C ALA A 72 -6.40 7.02 -9.20
N PRO A 73 -5.58 6.14 -9.80
CA PRO A 73 -4.53 6.60 -10.70
C PRO A 73 -5.21 7.35 -11.85
N THR A 74 -5.39 8.65 -11.67
CA THR A 74 -5.96 9.56 -12.66
C THR A 74 -4.86 9.75 -13.69
N LYS A 75 -4.96 8.97 -14.75
CA LYS A 75 -4.23 9.19 -15.99
C LYS A 75 -5.06 10.15 -16.85
N PRO A 76 -4.36 10.96 -17.66
CA PRO A 76 -4.16 12.39 -17.45
C PRO A 76 -5.42 13.26 -17.46
#